data_AF-A0A2U9QXY3-F1
#
_entry.id   AF-A0A2U9QXY3-F1
#
_cell.length_a   1.000
_cell.length_b   1.000
_cell.length_c   1.000
_cell.angle_alpha   90.00
_cell.angle_beta   90.00
_cell.angle_gamma   90.00
#
_symmetry.space_group_name_H-M   'P 1'
#
loop_
_entity.id
_entity.type
_entity.pdbx_description
1 polymer ?
#
loop_
_entity_poly.entity_id
_entity_poly.type
_entity_poly.pdbx_seq_one_letter_code
_entity_poly.pdbx_strand_id
1 'polypeptide(L)'
;MESVFRQFHNYDFTKSASFQSTLEQVYQQYLIVLSDKDLEVKQDISNGVFNPERIPEADRLQLQLQTKIFVFCSETDHILELGEYEQWLQKTEMPDTNIEKQVEDSQMEDMQDPNIVEGDDQSEYTSNYQAVVDMIVHNKPIPGIKQIPSTVLDPAEASESTLQQRKKPWETK
;
A
#
# COMPACT_ATOMS: atom_id res chain seq x y z
N MET A 1 -13.72 -8.01 17.73
CA MET A 1 -13.19 -6.88 16.96
C MET A 1 -13.90 -5.57 17.29
N GLU A 2 -15.24 -5.49 17.27
CA GLU A 2 -15.97 -4.23 17.58
C GLU A 2 -15.64 -3.58 18.94
N SER A 3 -15.27 -4.36 19.96
CA SER A 3 -14.80 -3.84 21.25
C SER A 3 -13.53 -2.99 21.11
N VAL A 4 -12.62 -3.37 20.21
CA VAL A 4 -11.35 -2.65 19.97
C VAL A 4 -11.62 -1.31 19.29
N PHE A 5 -12.54 -1.24 18.32
CA PHE A 5 -12.93 0.03 17.69
C PHE A 5 -13.54 1.01 18.68
N ARG A 6 -14.39 0.52 19.61
CA ARG A 6 -14.92 1.35 20.69
C ARG A 6 -13.85 1.81 21.66
N GLN A 7 -12.86 0.96 21.95
CA GLN A 7 -11.72 1.34 22.80
C GLN A 7 -10.86 2.40 22.12
N PHE A 8 -10.53 2.22 20.85
CA PHE A 8 -9.81 3.19 20.02
C PHE A 8 -10.53 4.54 19.95
N HIS A 9 -11.84 4.53 19.72
CA HIS A 9 -12.65 5.75 19.63
C HIS A 9 -12.70 6.53 20.95
N ASN A 10 -12.69 5.83 22.09
CA ASN A 10 -12.65 6.44 23.41
C ASN A 10 -11.22 6.67 23.94
N TYR A 11 -10.20 6.33 23.16
CA TYR A 11 -8.82 6.42 23.59
C TYR A 11 -8.34 7.87 23.66
N ASP A 12 -7.67 8.21 24.75
CA ASP A 12 -7.18 9.57 24.99
C ASP A 12 -5.73 9.73 24.51
N PHE A 13 -5.57 10.05 23.22
CA PHE A 13 -4.28 10.30 22.57
C PHE A 13 -3.56 11.56 23.09
N THR A 14 -4.20 12.38 23.94
CA THR A 14 -3.52 13.55 24.53
C THR A 14 -2.63 13.18 25.70
N LYS A 15 -2.89 12.02 26.33
CA LYS A 15 -2.11 11.50 27.46
C LYS A 15 -0.86 10.73 27.01
N SER A 16 -0.84 10.20 25.79
CA SER A 16 0.29 9.44 25.30
C SER A 16 1.38 10.37 24.75
N ALA A 17 2.50 10.47 25.48
CA ALA A 17 3.67 11.25 25.04
C ALA A 17 4.29 10.69 23.74
N SER A 18 4.11 9.39 23.50
CA SER A 18 4.47 8.67 22.28
C SER A 18 3.76 9.23 21.05
N PHE A 19 2.49 9.66 21.17
CA PHE A 19 1.69 10.11 20.04
C PHE A 19 2.23 11.39 19.39
N GLN A 20 2.53 12.41 20.19
CA GLN A 20 3.04 13.69 19.67
C GLN A 20 4.40 13.50 18.98
N SER A 21 5.30 12.75 19.60
CA SER A 21 6.63 12.47 19.02
C SER A 21 6.51 11.65 17.72
N THR A 22 5.62 10.67 17.67
CA THR A 22 5.42 9.85 16.46
C THR A 22 4.78 10.67 15.35
N LEU A 23 3.80 11.51 15.68
CA LEU A 23 3.13 12.38 14.70
C LEU A 23 4.11 13.36 14.06
N GLU A 24 4.98 13.96 14.86
CA GLU A 24 6.02 14.86 14.37
C GLU A 24 6.99 14.14 13.41
N GLN A 25 7.44 12.93 13.78
CA GLN A 25 8.29 12.11 12.91
C GLN A 25 7.61 11.76 11.59
N VAL A 26 6.34 11.37 11.63
CA VAL A 26 5.54 11.05 10.45
C VAL A 26 5.42 12.27 9.53
N TYR A 27 5.16 13.46 10.08
CA TYR A 27 5.11 14.70 9.30
C TYR A 27 6.46 15.07 8.69
N GLN A 28 7.55 14.97 9.45
CA GLN A 28 8.89 15.21 8.94
C GLN A 28 9.21 14.26 7.77
N GLN A 29 8.93 12.97 7.93
CA GLN A 29 9.14 11.98 6.88
C GLN A 29 8.29 12.25 5.64
N TYR A 30 7.04 12.66 5.82
CA TYR A 30 6.17 13.04 4.71
C TYR A 30 6.69 14.26 3.96
N LEU A 31 7.14 15.30 4.67
CA LEU A 31 7.75 16.49 4.07
C LEU A 31 9.00 16.15 3.26
N ILE A 32 9.84 15.22 3.75
CA ILE A 32 11.00 14.73 3.00
C ILE A 32 10.57 14.13 1.66
N VAL A 33 9.54 13.27 1.65
CA VAL A 33 9.01 12.68 0.40
C VAL A 33 8.40 13.77 -0.50
N LEU A 34 7.73 14.76 0.08
CA LEU A 34 7.16 15.88 -0.66
C LEU A 34 8.24 16.76 -1.29
N SER A 35 9.42 16.87 -0.67
CA SER A 35 10.54 17.67 -1.17
C SER A 35 11.14 17.16 -2.47
N ASP A 36 10.92 15.90 -2.83
CA ASP A 36 11.30 15.37 -4.14
C ASP A 36 10.42 15.94 -5.27
N LYS A 37 9.19 16.36 -4.93
CA LYS A 37 8.20 16.88 -5.87
C LYS A 37 8.14 18.41 -5.87
N ASP A 38 8.32 19.04 -4.70
CA ASP A 38 8.17 20.48 -4.50
C ASP A 38 9.50 21.16 -4.11
N LEU A 39 9.92 22.13 -4.91
CA LEU A 39 11.17 22.86 -4.74
C LEU A 39 11.15 23.78 -3.51
N GLU A 40 9.99 24.34 -3.14
CA GLU A 40 9.88 25.20 -1.95
C GLU A 40 10.07 24.36 -0.67
N VAL A 41 9.42 23.20 -0.60
CA VAL A 41 9.55 22.27 0.54
C VAL A 41 10.99 21.80 0.66
N LYS A 42 11.67 21.54 -0.46
CA LYS A 42 13.09 21.17 -0.49
C LYS A 42 13.99 22.26 0.08
N GLN A 43 13.71 23.53 -0.25
CA GLN A 43 14.48 24.65 0.28
C GLN A 43 14.24 24.83 1.78
N ASP A 44 13.00 24.70 2.25
CA ASP A 44 12.64 24.76 3.66
C ASP A 44 13.35 23.65 4.47
N ILE A 45 13.34 22.41 4.00
CA ILE A 45 14.04 21.29 4.65
C ILE A 45 15.55 21.51 4.65
N SER A 46 16.13 22.01 3.55
CA SER A 46 17.56 22.35 3.50
C SER A 46 17.95 23.42 4.50
N ASN A 47 17.01 24.30 4.88
CA ASN A 47 17.21 25.33 5.90
C ASN A 47 16.87 24.84 7.32
N GLY A 48 16.48 23.56 7.47
CA GLY A 48 16.07 22.98 8.75
C GLY A 48 14.69 23.42 9.23
N VAL A 49 13.85 23.94 8.34
CA VAL A 49 12.50 24.42 8.64
C VAL A 49 11.48 23.34 8.26
N PHE A 50 10.80 22.78 9.26
CA PHE A 50 9.74 21.79 9.06
C PHE A 50 8.38 22.44 9.32
N ASN A 51 7.70 22.85 8.24
CA ASN A 51 6.40 23.51 8.33
C ASN A 51 5.26 22.51 8.03
N PRO A 52 4.53 22.00 9.04
CA PRO A 52 3.43 21.06 8.82
C PRO A 52 2.22 21.68 8.09
N GLU A 53 2.15 23.01 7.96
CA GLU A 53 1.10 23.70 7.20
C GLU A 53 1.26 23.58 5.68
N ARG A 54 2.45 23.21 5.19
CA ARG A 54 2.67 22.93 3.76
C ARG A 54 2.01 21.62 3.32
N ILE A 55 1.68 20.74 4.27
CA ILE A 55 1.04 19.44 4.00
C ILE A 55 -0.45 19.68 3.73
N PRO A 56 -1.02 19.14 2.63
CA PRO A 56 -2.46 19.21 2.36
C PRO A 56 -3.29 18.72 3.56
N GLU A 57 -4.41 19.38 3.83
CA GLU A 57 -5.26 19.06 5.00
C GLU A 57 -5.76 17.61 4.98
N ALA A 58 -6.15 17.10 3.82
CA ALA A 58 -6.58 15.72 3.65
C ALA A 58 -5.48 14.72 4.09
N ASP A 59 -4.25 14.94 3.62
CA ASP A 59 -3.10 14.10 3.98
C ASP A 59 -2.78 14.22 5.48
N ARG A 60 -2.88 15.42 6.05
CA ARG A 60 -2.66 15.63 7.49
C ARG A 60 -3.62 14.83 8.34
N LEU A 61 -4.91 14.79 7.97
CA LEU A 61 -5.93 14.03 8.68
C LEU A 61 -5.65 12.53 8.58
N GLN A 62 -5.28 12.04 7.39
CA GLN A 62 -4.93 10.64 7.19
C GLN A 62 -3.70 10.23 8.00
N LEU A 63 -2.63 11.03 7.95
CA LEU A 63 -1.39 10.80 8.71
C LEU A 63 -1.66 10.81 10.22
N GLN A 64 -2.52 11.71 10.70
CA GLN A 64 -2.96 11.71 12.10
C GLN A 64 -3.69 10.42 12.46
N LEU A 65 -4.62 9.97 11.63
CA LEU A 65 -5.38 8.76 11.88
C LEU A 65 -4.47 7.52 11.87
N GLN A 66 -3.59 7.40 10.88
CA GLN A 66 -2.58 6.34 10.82
C GLN A 66 -1.69 6.33 12.06
N THR A 67 -1.22 7.51 12.50
CA THR A 67 -0.40 7.64 13.70
C THR A 67 -1.18 7.22 14.96
N LYS A 68 -2.45 7.64 15.08
CA LYS A 68 -3.32 7.21 16.19
C LYS A 68 -3.45 5.69 16.23
N ILE A 69 -3.71 5.07 15.09
CA ILE A 69 -3.84 3.60 14.98
C ILE A 69 -2.53 2.92 15.38
N PHE A 70 -1.40 3.38 14.83
CA PHE A 70 -0.09 2.83 15.16
C PHE A 70 0.21 2.89 16.66
N VAL A 71 0.01 4.05 17.28
CA VAL A 71 0.25 4.24 18.72
C VAL A 71 -0.68 3.37 19.54
N PHE A 72 -1.97 3.34 19.20
CA PHE A 72 -2.94 2.49 19.89
C PHE A 72 -2.57 1.00 19.80
N CYS A 73 -2.17 0.51 18.62
CA CYS A 73 -1.73 -0.86 18.44
C CYS A 73 -0.47 -1.16 19.27
N SER A 74 0.47 -0.20 19.31
CA SER A 74 1.71 -0.34 20.09
C SER A 74 1.50 -0.35 21.61
N GLU A 75 0.46 0.31 22.11
CA GLU A 75 0.21 0.47 23.55
C GLU A 75 -0.77 -0.58 24.10
N THR A 76 -1.62 -1.15 23.25
CA THR A 76 -2.70 -2.05 23.69
C THR A 76 -2.54 -3.50 23.20
N ASP A 77 -1.48 -3.80 22.43
CA ASP A 77 -1.24 -5.09 21.76
C ASP A 77 -2.39 -5.58 20.86
N HIS A 78 -3.38 -4.72 20.58
CA HIS A 78 -4.44 -5.01 19.63
C HIS A 78 -3.99 -4.66 18.21
N ILE A 79 -4.41 -5.47 17.25
CA ILE A 79 -4.22 -5.17 15.83
C ILE A 79 -5.48 -4.49 15.33
N LEU A 80 -5.32 -3.31 14.76
CA LEU A 80 -6.40 -2.52 14.17
C LEU A 80 -5.93 -2.00 12.82
N GLU A 81 -6.72 -2.26 11.78
CA GLU A 81 -6.46 -1.74 10.45
C GLU A 81 -7.32 -0.50 10.15
N LEU A 82 -6.78 0.40 9.35
CA LEU A 82 -7.44 1.66 8.98
C LEU A 82 -8.78 1.40 8.27
N GLY A 83 -8.77 0.51 7.28
CA GLY A 83 -9.96 0.22 6.47
C GLY A 83 -11.10 -0.40 7.27
N GLU A 84 -10.80 -1.29 8.23
CA GLU A 84 -11.81 -1.89 9.10
C GLU A 84 -12.47 -0.86 10.03
N TYR A 85 -11.68 0.08 10.56
CA TYR A 85 -12.20 1.17 11.40
C TYR A 85 -13.11 2.12 10.60
N GLU A 86 -12.75 2.47 9.36
CA GLU A 86 -13.58 3.30 8.49
C GLU A 86 -14.90 2.61 8.14
N GLN A 87 -14.88 1.31 7.84
CA GLN A 87 -16.09 0.53 7.60
C GLN A 87 -16.99 0.46 8.86
N TRP A 88 -16.39 0.28 10.03
CA TRP A 88 -17.13 0.32 11.30
C TRP A 88 -17.76 1.69 11.54
N LEU A 89 -17.06 2.78 11.23
CA LEU A 89 -17.60 4.14 11.36
C LEU A 89 -18.80 4.34 10.43
N GLN A 90 -18.70 3.93 9.14
CA GLN A 90 -19.81 3.98 8.19
C GLN A 90 -21.02 3.19 8.67
N LYS A 91 -20.80 1.97 9.20
CA LYS A 91 -21.86 1.13 9.77
C LYS A 91 -22.52 1.76 11.01
N THR A 92 -21.78 2.55 11.78
CA THR A 92 -22.25 3.14 13.05
C THR A 92 -22.92 4.51 12.84
N GLU A 93 -22.50 5.27 11.83
CA GLU A 93 -23.06 6.58 11.47
C GLU A 93 -24.28 6.50 10.54
N MET A 94 -24.59 5.32 9.99
CA MET A 94 -25.84 5.08 9.27
C MET A 94 -26.90 4.49 10.21
N PRO A 95 -27.87 5.28 10.71
CA PRO A 95 -29.10 4.71 11.25
C PRO A 95 -29.90 4.13 10.08
N ASP A 96 -30.46 2.93 10.26
CA ASP A 96 -31.22 2.16 9.29
C ASP A 96 -32.04 3.00 8.27
N THR A 97 -31.57 3.05 7.03
CA THR A 97 -32.45 3.11 5.87
C THR A 97 -32.09 1.97 4.93
N ASN A 98 -32.81 0.87 5.15
CA ASN A 98 -33.17 -0.18 4.19
C ASN A 98 -33.03 0.25 2.72
N ILE A 99 -32.09 -0.38 1.98
CA ILE A 99 -32.41 -0.99 0.68
C ILE A 99 -31.85 -2.40 0.68
N GLU A 100 -32.77 -3.31 0.97
CA GLU A 100 -32.84 -4.68 0.51
C GLU A 100 -32.43 -4.82 -0.97
N LYS A 101 -31.38 -5.60 -1.23
CA LYS A 101 -31.40 -6.47 -2.42
C LYS A 101 -30.86 -7.85 -2.07
N GLN A 102 -31.82 -8.75 -2.07
CA GLN A 102 -31.83 -10.11 -1.58
C GLN A 102 -30.80 -11.02 -2.25
N VAL A 103 -30.27 -11.91 -1.42
CA VAL A 103 -29.64 -13.18 -1.78
C VAL A 103 -30.70 -14.30 -1.70
N GLU A 104 -30.46 -15.37 -2.47
CA GLU A 104 -31.08 -16.72 -2.47
C GLU A 104 -32.37 -16.85 -3.33
N ASP A 105 -32.57 -17.86 -4.21
CA ASP A 105 -32.13 -19.27 -4.18
C ASP A 105 -32.37 -20.00 -5.54
N SER A 106 -31.44 -20.91 -5.93
CA SER A 106 -31.56 -22.25 -6.61
C SER A 106 -32.49 -22.50 -7.82
N GLN A 107 -32.26 -23.37 -8.83
CA GLN A 107 -31.35 -24.47 -9.24
C GLN A 107 -31.66 -24.72 -10.76
N MET A 108 -30.78 -25.21 -11.64
CA MET A 108 -30.53 -26.64 -11.91
C MET A 108 -29.35 -26.83 -12.91
N GLU A 109 -28.47 -27.76 -12.51
CA GLU A 109 -27.48 -28.64 -13.18
C GLU A 109 -27.38 -28.68 -14.73
N ASP A 110 -26.15 -28.66 -15.28
CA ASP A 110 -25.39 -29.89 -15.63
C ASP A 110 -24.04 -29.59 -16.36
N MET A 111 -23.09 -30.52 -16.18
CA MET A 111 -21.83 -30.78 -16.91
C MET A 111 -20.51 -30.04 -16.58
N GLN A 112 -19.85 -30.59 -15.54
CA GLN A 112 -18.48 -31.16 -15.50
C GLN A 112 -17.34 -30.55 -16.36
N ASP A 113 -16.28 -30.03 -15.71
CA ASP A 113 -14.95 -30.71 -15.58
C ASP A 113 -14.05 -29.96 -14.55
N PRO A 114 -13.17 -30.63 -13.77
CA PRO A 114 -12.51 -30.06 -12.59
C PRO A 114 -11.02 -29.77 -12.81
N ASN A 115 -10.63 -28.49 -12.87
CA ASN A 115 -9.37 -28.02 -12.27
C ASN A 115 -9.27 -26.49 -12.28
N ILE A 116 -8.50 -25.95 -11.34
CA ILE A 116 -8.22 -24.53 -11.03
C ILE A 116 -9.15 -23.94 -9.96
N VAL A 117 -8.72 -24.14 -8.72
CA VAL A 117 -9.01 -23.28 -7.57
C VAL A 117 -7.96 -22.16 -7.59
N GLU A 118 -8.38 -20.90 -7.47
CA GLU A 118 -7.93 -19.95 -6.42
C GLU A 118 -8.20 -18.48 -6.80
N GLY A 119 -9.09 -17.84 -6.02
CA GLY A 119 -8.96 -16.45 -5.57
C GLY A 119 -9.50 -15.34 -6.48
N ASP A 120 -10.82 -15.14 -6.50
CA ASP A 120 -11.39 -13.83 -6.88
C ASP A 120 -11.44 -12.94 -5.62
N ASP A 121 -10.26 -12.44 -5.25
CA ASP A 121 -10.08 -11.34 -4.31
C ASP A 121 -9.82 -10.09 -5.18
N GLN A 122 -10.87 -9.55 -5.79
CA GLN A 122 -10.77 -8.33 -6.59
C GLN A 122 -10.71 -7.14 -5.64
N SER A 123 -9.58 -6.96 -4.96
CA SER A 123 -9.16 -5.60 -4.63
C SER A 123 -9.14 -4.83 -5.96
N GLU A 124 -9.98 -3.81 -6.10
CA GLU A 124 -10.06 -3.02 -7.34
C GLU A 124 -8.66 -2.55 -7.73
N TYR A 125 -8.07 -3.21 -8.73
CA TYR A 125 -6.74 -2.88 -9.17
C TYR A 125 -6.75 -1.44 -9.67
N THR A 126 -5.75 -0.66 -9.24
CA THR A 126 -5.60 0.72 -9.71
C THR A 126 -5.66 0.77 -11.23
N SER A 127 -6.25 1.83 -11.81
CA SER A 127 -6.56 1.92 -13.24
C SER A 127 -5.36 1.68 -14.17
N ASN A 128 -4.12 1.81 -13.66
CA ASN A 128 -2.89 1.50 -14.39
C ASN A 128 -2.71 -0.01 -14.62
N TYR A 129 -2.91 -0.85 -13.60
CA TYR A 129 -2.69 -2.29 -13.70
C TYR A 129 -3.66 -2.94 -14.68
N GLN A 130 -4.94 -2.58 -14.61
CA GLN A 130 -5.96 -3.12 -15.51
C GLN A 130 -5.63 -2.82 -16.98
N ALA A 131 -5.14 -1.61 -17.27
CA ALA A 131 -4.70 -1.24 -18.62
C ALA A 131 -3.53 -2.10 -19.12
N VAL A 132 -2.60 -2.47 -18.23
CA VAL A 132 -1.48 -3.36 -18.57
C VAL A 132 -1.95 -4.79 -18.80
N VAL A 133 -2.84 -5.31 -17.96
CA VAL A 133 -3.44 -6.64 -18.15
C VAL A 133 -4.17 -6.72 -19.48
N ASP A 134 -4.97 -5.71 -19.82
CA ASP A 134 -5.66 -5.66 -21.11
C ASP A 134 -4.65 -5.65 -22.27
N MET A 135 -3.53 -4.93 -22.16
CA MET A 135 -2.49 -4.97 -23.18
C MET A 135 -1.88 -6.37 -23.33
N ILE A 136 -1.63 -7.08 -22.23
CA ILE A 136 -1.09 -8.45 -22.23
C ILE A 136 -2.08 -9.41 -22.90
N VAL A 137 -3.34 -9.40 -22.46
CA VAL A 137 -4.39 -10.31 -22.97
C VAL A 137 -4.59 -10.11 -24.48
N HIS A 138 -4.54 -8.87 -24.96
CA HIS A 138 -4.71 -8.54 -26.37
C HIS A 138 -3.41 -8.55 -27.18
N ASN A 139 -2.28 -9.02 -26.61
CA ASN A 139 -0.96 -9.02 -27.25
C ASN A 139 -0.53 -7.64 -27.82
N LYS A 140 -0.89 -6.56 -27.12
CA LYS A 140 -0.46 -5.20 -27.47
C LYS A 140 0.95 -4.92 -26.90
N PRO A 141 1.78 -4.13 -27.60
CA PRO A 141 3.10 -3.80 -27.12
C PRO A 141 3.02 -2.93 -25.85
N ILE A 142 3.72 -3.34 -24.80
CA ILE A 142 3.77 -2.61 -23.53
C ILE A 142 4.82 -1.49 -23.65
N PRO A 143 4.47 -0.24 -23.32
CA PRO A 143 5.40 0.88 -23.40
C PRO A 143 6.62 0.65 -22.49
N GLY A 144 7.81 0.95 -23.01
CA GLY A 144 9.07 0.81 -22.26
C GLY A 144 9.70 -0.59 -22.25
N ILE A 145 8.99 -1.62 -22.74
CA ILE A 145 9.56 -2.97 -22.87
C ILE A 145 10.25 -3.12 -24.23
N LYS A 146 11.53 -3.50 -24.22
CA LYS A 146 12.28 -3.79 -25.44
C LYS A 146 11.95 -5.21 -25.91
N GLN A 147 11.54 -5.34 -27.16
CA GLN A 147 11.35 -6.65 -27.78
C GLN A 147 12.71 -7.33 -27.96
N ILE A 148 12.90 -8.47 -27.31
CA ILE A 148 14.05 -9.33 -27.57
C ILE A 148 13.71 -10.15 -28.82
N PRO A 149 14.55 -10.12 -29.88
CA PRO A 149 14.34 -10.98 -31.03
C PRO A 149 14.49 -12.45 -30.60
N SER A 150 13.75 -13.37 -31.23
CA SER A 150 13.89 -14.81 -31.03
C SER A 150 15.16 -15.32 -31.73
N THR A 151 16.30 -14.72 -31.41
CA THR A 151 17.60 -15.07 -31.95
C THR A 151 18.32 -15.92 -30.91
N VAL A 152 18.50 -17.20 -31.22
CA VAL A 152 19.47 -18.04 -30.51
C VAL A 152 20.84 -17.63 -31.05
N LEU A 153 21.67 -16.99 -30.21
CA LEU A 153 23.06 -16.72 -30.58
C LEU A 153 23.81 -18.05 -30.66
N ASP A 154 24.62 -18.22 -31.71
CA ASP A 154 25.50 -19.37 -31.81
C ASP A 154 26.47 -19.36 -30.62
N PRO A 155 26.76 -20.52 -29.98
CA PRO A 155 27.64 -20.58 -28.82
C PRO A 155 29.06 -20.09 -29.13
N ALA A 156 29.44 -20.01 -30.41
CA ALA A 156 30.71 -19.43 -30.86
C ALA A 156 30.73 -17.88 -30.85
N GLU A 157 29.57 -17.22 -30.88
CA GLU A 157 29.44 -15.75 -30.83
C GLU A 157 29.16 -15.23 -29.41
N ALA A 158 28.88 -16.14 -28.46
CA ALA A 158 28.67 -15.79 -27.07
C ALA A 158 29.98 -15.24 -26.45
N SER A 159 29.89 -14.10 -25.77
CA SER A 159 31.03 -13.55 -25.04
C SER A 159 31.32 -14.38 -23.79
N GLU A 160 32.56 -14.84 -23.64
CA GLU A 160 33.00 -15.53 -22.43
C GLU A 160 33.25 -14.53 -21.29
N SER A 161 32.83 -14.89 -20.07
CA SER A 161 33.11 -14.10 -18.88
C SER A 161 34.60 -14.21 -18.50
N THR A 162 35.38 -13.19 -18.84
CA THR A 162 36.83 -13.11 -18.52
C THR A 162 37.12 -12.48 -17.16
N LEU A 163 36.10 -11.98 -16.46
CA LEU A 163 36.27 -11.30 -15.18
C LEU A 163 36.58 -12.29 -14.04
N GLN A 164 37.63 -11.99 -13.29
CA GLN A 164 38.01 -12.78 -12.12
C GLN A 164 37.01 -12.55 -10.98
N GLN A 165 36.46 -13.64 -10.43
CA GLN A 165 35.51 -13.56 -9.31
C GLN A 165 36.20 -12.94 -8.08
N ARG A 166 35.61 -11.86 -7.55
CA ARG A 166 36.14 -11.20 -6.36
C ARG A 166 35.97 -12.11 -5.14
N LYS A 167 37.06 -12.40 -4.45
CA LYS A 167 37.04 -13.15 -3.19
C LYS A 167 36.29 -12.36 -2.11
N LYS A 168 35.52 -13.07 -1.30
CA LYS A 168 34.86 -12.46 -0.15
C LYS A 168 35.92 -12.15 0.93
N PRO A 169 35.71 -11.09 1.75
CA PRO A 169 36.70 -10.67 2.75
C PRO A 169 37.07 -11.78 3.76
N TRP A 170 36.16 -12.71 4.04
CA TRP A 170 36.38 -13.84 4.96
C TRP A 170 37.10 -15.04 4.35
N GLU A 171 37.34 -15.05 3.03
CA GLU A 171 38.09 -16.11 2.33
C GLU A 171 39.61 -15.85 2.31
N THR A 172 40.03 -14.65 2.71
CA THR A 172 41.45 -14.30 2.84
C THR A 172 41.81 -14.41 4.32
N LYS A 173 42.31 -15.57 4.74
CA LYS A 173 42.96 -15.75 6.04
C LYS A 173 44.45 -15.47 5.94
#